data_AF-A0A1G3QNE2-F1
#
_entry.id   AF-A0A1G3QNE2-F1
#
_cell.length_a   1.000
_cell.length_b   1.000
_cell.length_c   1.000
_cell.angle_alpha   90.00
_cell.angle_beta   90.00
_cell.angle_gamma   90.00
#
_symmetry.space_group_name_H-M   'P 1'
#
loop_
_entity.id
_entity.type
_entity.pdbx_description
1 polymer ?
#
loop_
_entity_poly.entity_id
_entity_poly.type
_entity_poly.pdbx_seq_one_letter_code
_entity_poly.pdbx_strand_id
1 'polypeptide(L)'
;MNETMISDMPKALDEISDAVMMALAYKPYPLHKIELTIKTIDAIMSKPANMKECAECLKSTGSNYILFFLSNILYSLKRQGDLALTDEIIKWLGSVWKNFLKRNKSYQDIFPAMDEYRNKMQKYYPLGASFITQIENANLIKEDFIDDAASDGSPLQKLEKFYQSASGILGAMKPTYFFLLDYYYEKKINTGADSREAVALEAGALIKFGHANYTYRDIAVYACQALGILEAAYLILKKKKSQRRLINVNGKQKFLTTPEIYNMYLEKFNAMKKELGSLNK
;
A
#
# COMPACT_ATOMS: atom_id res chain seq x y z
N MET A 1 -39.93 4.82 -14.16
CA MET A 1 -38.58 4.23 -14.22
C MET A 1 -38.23 3.87 -12.79
N ASN A 2 -38.13 2.58 -12.46
CA ASN A 2 -37.96 2.14 -11.07
C ASN A 2 -36.59 2.55 -10.54
N GLU A 3 -36.61 3.52 -9.64
CA GLU A 3 -35.49 4.06 -8.90
C GLU A 3 -35.01 3.01 -7.91
N THR A 4 -33.90 2.34 -8.20
CA THR A 4 -33.22 1.53 -7.17
C THR A 4 -32.52 2.51 -6.22
N MET A 5 -33.26 2.98 -5.22
CA MET A 5 -32.66 3.54 -4.00
C MET A 5 -31.94 2.42 -3.25
N ILE A 6 -30.88 2.76 -2.53
CA ILE A 6 -30.28 1.80 -1.60
C ILE A 6 -31.32 1.56 -0.51
N SER A 7 -31.78 0.33 -0.38
CA SER A 7 -32.90 -0.01 0.50
C SER A 7 -32.60 0.18 1.99
N ASP A 8 -31.32 0.26 2.36
CA ASP A 8 -30.84 0.41 3.75
C ASP A 8 -29.48 1.12 3.76
N MET A 9 -29.49 2.47 3.80
CA MET A 9 -28.28 3.29 3.84
C MET A 9 -27.42 3.04 5.08
N PRO A 10 -27.96 2.96 6.32
CA PRO A 10 -27.17 2.64 7.51
C PRO A 10 -26.36 1.35 7.36
N LYS A 11 -27.02 0.26 6.95
CA LYS A 11 -26.35 -1.02 6.75
C LYS A 11 -25.24 -0.95 5.68
N ALA A 12 -25.49 -0.25 4.58
CA ALA A 12 -24.48 -0.05 3.54
C ALA A 12 -23.26 0.71 4.08
N LEU A 13 -23.46 1.72 4.95
CA LEU A 13 -22.38 2.47 5.58
C LEU A 13 -21.61 1.66 6.62
N ASP A 14 -22.28 0.76 7.36
CA ASP A 14 -21.61 -0.21 8.25
C ASP A 14 -20.70 -1.15 7.45
N GLU A 15 -21.22 -1.75 6.37
CA GLU A 15 -20.44 -2.65 5.50
C GLU A 15 -19.24 -1.94 4.85
N ILE A 16 -19.41 -0.69 4.44
CA ILE A 16 -18.32 0.16 3.94
C ILE A 16 -17.31 0.43 5.05
N SER A 17 -17.76 0.76 6.26
CA SER A 17 -16.91 1.05 7.41
C SER A 17 -16.03 -0.13 7.78
N ASP A 18 -16.60 -1.32 7.86
CA ASP A 18 -15.87 -2.56 8.15
C ASP A 18 -14.82 -2.85 7.09
N ALA A 19 -15.19 -2.75 5.80
CA ALA A 19 -14.26 -2.99 4.70
C ALA A 19 -13.12 -1.96 4.68
N VAL A 20 -13.42 -0.68 4.92
CA VAL A 20 -12.42 0.39 5.01
C VAL A 20 -11.51 0.18 6.22
N MET A 21 -12.03 -0.30 7.35
CA MET A 21 -11.22 -0.60 8.51
C MET A 21 -10.25 -1.76 8.29
N MET A 22 -10.74 -2.84 7.67
CA MET A 22 -9.89 -3.95 7.27
C MET A 22 -8.80 -3.47 6.29
N ALA A 23 -9.16 -2.58 5.36
CA ALA A 23 -8.22 -2.01 4.40
C ALA A 23 -7.15 -1.14 5.07
N LEU A 24 -7.53 -0.25 5.99
CA LEU A 24 -6.62 0.61 6.75
C LEU A 24 -5.67 -0.19 7.63
N ALA A 25 -6.16 -1.26 8.25
CA ALA A 25 -5.33 -2.15 9.06
C ALA A 25 -4.45 -3.11 8.22
N TYR A 26 -4.52 -3.03 6.88
CA TYR A 26 -3.86 -3.98 5.97
C TYR A 26 -4.14 -5.45 6.32
N LYS A 27 -5.36 -5.73 6.76
CA LYS A 27 -5.84 -7.11 6.98
C LYS A 27 -6.37 -7.68 5.67
N PRO A 28 -6.23 -9.00 5.43
CA PRO A 28 -6.84 -9.64 4.27
C PRO A 28 -8.36 -9.48 4.32
N TYR A 29 -8.93 -9.15 3.17
CA TYR A 29 -10.37 -9.01 2.99
C TYR A 29 -10.76 -9.58 1.63
N PRO A 30 -11.83 -10.40 1.52
CA PRO A 30 -12.13 -11.09 0.27
C PRO A 30 -12.24 -10.12 -0.92
N LEU A 31 -11.47 -10.38 -1.99
CA LEU A 31 -11.36 -9.45 -3.12
C LEU A 31 -12.71 -9.14 -3.78
N HIS A 32 -13.59 -10.14 -3.88
CA HIS A 32 -14.96 -9.94 -4.40
C HIS A 32 -15.79 -9.00 -3.50
N LYS A 33 -15.58 -9.02 -2.18
CA LYS A 33 -16.24 -8.08 -1.26
C LYS A 33 -15.69 -6.67 -1.42
N ILE A 34 -14.38 -6.50 -1.63
CA ILE A 34 -13.78 -5.18 -1.96
C ILE A 34 -14.48 -4.58 -3.19
N GLU A 35 -14.64 -5.38 -4.25
CA GLU A 35 -15.27 -4.94 -5.49
C GLU A 35 -16.76 -4.61 -5.30
N LEU A 36 -17.48 -5.41 -4.52
CA LEU A 36 -18.87 -5.12 -4.16
C LEU A 36 -18.99 -3.81 -3.39
N THR A 37 -18.15 -3.60 -2.36
CA THR A 37 -18.14 -2.36 -1.58
C THR A 37 -17.82 -1.15 -2.45
N ILE A 38 -16.87 -1.25 -3.38
CA ILE A 38 -16.57 -0.17 -4.34
C ILE A 38 -17.82 0.16 -5.18
N LYS A 39 -18.54 -0.85 -5.68
CA LYS A 39 -19.78 -0.64 -6.44
C LYS A 39 -20.88 0.00 -5.59
N THR A 40 -21.00 -0.40 -4.32
CA THR A 40 -21.94 0.22 -3.36
C THR A 40 -21.59 1.70 -3.16
N ILE A 41 -20.31 2.04 -2.99
CA ILE A 41 -19.87 3.44 -2.90
C ILE A 41 -20.24 4.19 -4.19
N ASP A 42 -19.94 3.64 -5.36
CA ASP A 42 -20.29 4.28 -6.63
C ASP A 42 -21.81 4.51 -6.77
N ALA A 43 -22.63 3.56 -6.34
CA ALA A 43 -24.09 3.70 -6.32
C ALA A 43 -24.56 4.83 -5.39
N ILE A 44 -23.98 4.97 -4.20
CA ILE A 44 -24.26 6.09 -3.28
C ILE A 44 -23.89 7.43 -3.94
N MET A 45 -22.67 7.52 -4.50
CA MET A 45 -22.13 8.78 -5.03
C MET A 45 -22.75 9.21 -6.37
N SER A 46 -23.47 8.31 -7.05
CA SER A 46 -24.07 8.56 -8.37
C SER A 46 -25.37 9.37 -8.32
N LYS A 47 -26.06 9.43 -7.17
CA LYS A 47 -27.39 10.04 -7.04
C LYS A 47 -27.42 11.10 -5.93
N PRO A 48 -27.89 12.34 -6.19
CA PRO A 48 -28.03 13.36 -5.16
C PRO A 48 -28.87 12.94 -3.95
N ALA A 49 -29.96 12.19 -4.18
CA ALA A 49 -30.80 11.67 -3.09
C ALA A 49 -30.03 10.73 -2.15
N ASN A 50 -29.27 9.77 -2.70
CA ASN A 50 -28.45 8.85 -1.92
C ASN A 50 -27.32 9.59 -1.17
N MET A 51 -26.70 10.59 -1.80
CA MET A 51 -25.68 11.41 -1.15
C MET A 51 -26.26 12.19 0.03
N LYS A 52 -27.45 12.77 -0.13
CA LYS A 52 -28.14 13.48 0.96
C LYS A 52 -28.46 12.56 2.13
N GLU A 53 -29.01 11.37 1.87
CA GLU A 53 -29.31 10.37 2.90
C GLU A 53 -28.03 9.87 3.59
N CYS A 54 -26.95 9.64 2.84
CA CYS A 54 -25.64 9.32 3.38
C CYS A 54 -25.13 10.44 4.32
N ALA A 55 -25.28 11.71 3.92
CA ALA A 55 -24.90 12.86 4.74
C ALA A 55 -25.67 12.92 6.06
N GLU A 56 -26.99 12.67 6.00
CA GLU A 56 -27.87 12.64 7.16
C GLU A 56 -27.50 11.50 8.11
N CYS A 57 -27.23 10.30 7.57
CA CYS A 57 -26.76 9.16 8.36
C CYS A 57 -25.42 9.44 9.06
N LEU A 58 -24.45 10.03 8.35
CA LEU A 58 -23.15 10.36 8.92
C LEU A 58 -23.24 11.42 10.03
N LYS A 59 -24.20 12.36 9.93
CA LYS A 59 -24.47 13.41 10.93
C LYS A 59 -25.31 12.95 12.10
N SER A 60 -25.96 11.78 12.03
CA SER A 60 -26.85 11.32 13.07
C SER A 60 -26.14 11.16 14.42
N THR A 61 -26.78 11.63 15.49
CA THR A 61 -26.27 11.57 16.87
C THR A 61 -26.08 10.12 17.29
N GLY A 62 -24.83 9.70 17.54
CA GLY A 62 -24.47 8.31 17.84
C GLY A 62 -23.71 7.58 16.73
N SER A 63 -23.53 8.22 15.57
CA SER A 63 -22.69 7.77 14.48
C SER A 63 -21.24 7.57 14.94
N ASN A 64 -20.85 6.30 15.14
CA ASN A 64 -19.47 5.85 15.36
C ASN A 64 -18.78 5.44 14.05
N TYR A 65 -19.35 5.84 12.90
CA TYR A 65 -18.79 5.47 11.61
C TYR A 65 -17.37 6.01 11.52
N ILE A 66 -16.42 5.09 11.34
CA ILE A 66 -15.03 5.46 11.14
C ILE A 66 -14.89 6.49 10.02
N LEU A 67 -15.75 6.39 9.00
CA LEU A 67 -15.83 7.28 7.85
C LEU A 67 -15.90 8.78 8.26
N PHE A 68 -16.59 9.08 9.35
CA PHE A 68 -16.64 10.42 9.92
C PHE A 68 -15.31 10.83 10.58
N PHE A 69 -14.71 9.95 11.37
CA PHE A 69 -13.39 10.18 11.97
C PHE A 69 -12.27 10.32 10.93
N LEU A 70 -12.30 9.54 9.84
CA LEU A 70 -11.38 9.70 8.72
C LEU A 70 -11.45 11.12 8.16
N SER A 71 -12.67 11.65 8.05
CA SER A 71 -12.91 13.01 7.58
C SER A 71 -12.33 14.05 8.56
N ASN A 72 -12.55 13.87 9.86
CA ASN A 72 -12.02 14.78 10.88
C ASN A 72 -10.50 14.84 10.89
N ILE A 73 -9.81 13.69 10.85
CA ILE A 73 -8.34 13.64 10.83
C ILE A 73 -7.79 14.26 9.54
N LEU A 74 -8.39 13.93 8.39
CA LEU A 74 -7.96 14.46 7.10
C LEU A 74 -8.15 15.99 6.97
N TYR A 75 -9.16 16.55 7.65
CA TYR A 75 -9.45 17.99 7.63
C TYR A 75 -8.99 18.73 8.90
N SER A 76 -8.39 18.04 9.87
CA SER A 76 -8.02 18.62 11.19
C SER A 76 -9.17 19.37 11.87
N LEU A 77 -10.39 18.82 11.77
CA LEU A 77 -11.59 19.46 12.32
C LEU A 77 -11.66 19.29 13.83
N LYS A 78 -11.96 20.38 14.54
CA LYS A 78 -11.99 20.39 16.01
C LYS A 78 -13.28 19.81 16.59
N ARG A 79 -14.38 19.80 15.83
CA ARG A 79 -15.70 19.31 16.28
C ARG A 79 -16.45 18.57 15.17
N GLN A 80 -17.30 17.60 15.54
CA GLN A 80 -18.13 16.85 14.57
C GLN A 80 -19.08 17.76 13.74
N GLY A 81 -19.44 18.94 14.27
CA GLY A 81 -20.30 19.89 13.56
C GLY A 81 -19.61 20.74 12.50
N ASP A 82 -18.27 20.71 12.43
CA ASP A 82 -17.50 21.61 11.56
C ASP A 82 -17.38 21.07 10.12
N LEU A 83 -17.67 19.77 9.91
CA LEU A 83 -17.67 19.17 8.58
C LEU A 83 -18.97 19.45 7.85
N ALA A 84 -18.97 20.44 6.96
CA ALA A 84 -20.06 20.66 6.03
C ALA A 84 -20.08 19.55 4.97
N LEU A 85 -20.88 18.49 5.15
CA LEU A 85 -21.06 17.42 4.15
C LEU A 85 -21.84 17.92 2.92
N THR A 86 -21.21 18.70 2.06
CA THR A 86 -21.73 19.06 0.72
C THR A 86 -21.60 17.85 -0.23
N ASP A 87 -22.33 17.87 -1.34
CA ASP A 87 -22.23 16.83 -2.39
C ASP A 87 -20.78 16.60 -2.87
N GLU A 88 -19.99 17.67 -2.98
CA GLU A 88 -18.58 17.58 -3.36
C GLU A 88 -17.75 16.85 -2.30
N ILE A 89 -17.95 17.18 -1.02
CA ILE A 89 -17.24 16.56 0.09
C ILE A 89 -17.62 15.08 0.21
N ILE A 90 -18.90 14.74 0.02
CA ILE A 90 -19.37 13.34 0.05
C ILE A 90 -18.75 12.53 -1.10
N LYS A 91 -18.71 13.08 -2.32
CA LYS A 91 -18.03 12.44 -3.46
C LYS A 91 -16.54 12.25 -3.20
N TRP A 92 -15.90 13.26 -2.60
CA TRP A 92 -14.50 13.17 -2.21
C TRP A 92 -14.28 12.07 -1.17
N LEU A 93 -15.12 11.97 -0.13
CA LEU A 93 -15.06 10.90 0.86
C LEU A 93 -15.23 9.51 0.22
N GLY A 94 -16.20 9.36 -0.68
CA GLY A 94 -16.36 8.13 -1.46
C GLY A 94 -15.09 7.78 -2.26
N SER A 95 -14.39 8.76 -2.82
CA SER A 95 -13.09 8.54 -3.48
C SER A 95 -12.00 8.09 -2.52
N VAL A 96 -11.93 8.69 -1.33
CA VAL A 96 -10.99 8.31 -0.26
C VAL A 96 -11.22 6.86 0.18
N TRP A 97 -12.47 6.47 0.46
CA TRP A 97 -12.80 5.10 0.85
C TRP A 97 -12.42 4.09 -0.23
N LYS A 98 -12.78 4.37 -1.50
CA LYS A 98 -12.39 3.54 -2.64
C LYS A 98 -10.87 3.44 -2.78
N ASN A 99 -10.11 4.48 -2.46
CA ASN A 99 -8.66 4.44 -2.52
C ASN A 99 -8.06 3.53 -1.45
N PHE A 100 -8.58 3.53 -0.22
CA PHE A 100 -8.15 2.55 0.80
C PHE A 100 -8.44 1.11 0.35
N LEU A 101 -9.65 0.86 -0.15
CA LEU A 101 -10.06 -0.45 -0.68
C LEU A 101 -9.17 -0.93 -1.83
N LYS A 102 -8.89 -0.06 -2.82
CA LYS A 102 -8.00 -0.38 -3.94
C LYS A 102 -6.56 -0.66 -3.49
N ARG A 103 -6.04 0.11 -2.52
CA ARG A 103 -4.70 -0.12 -1.95
C ARG A 103 -4.62 -1.47 -1.24
N ASN A 104 -5.63 -1.84 -0.47
CA ASN A 104 -5.70 -3.14 0.17
C ASN A 104 -5.81 -4.28 -0.85
N LYS A 105 -6.56 -4.09 -1.95
CA LYS A 105 -6.57 -5.03 -3.07
C LYS A 105 -5.16 -5.19 -3.66
N SER A 106 -4.49 -4.11 -4.03
CA SER A 106 -3.11 -4.16 -4.55
C SER A 106 -2.12 -4.79 -3.56
N TYR A 107 -2.33 -4.59 -2.26
CA TYR A 107 -1.56 -5.25 -1.20
C TYR A 107 -1.76 -6.77 -1.21
N GLN A 108 -2.98 -7.26 -1.37
CA GLN A 108 -3.24 -8.70 -1.44
C GLN A 108 -2.79 -9.31 -2.79
N ASP A 109 -2.92 -8.55 -3.89
CA ASP A 109 -2.52 -9.00 -5.23
C ASP A 109 -1.02 -9.30 -5.34
N ILE A 110 -0.17 -8.73 -4.47
CA ILE A 110 1.27 -9.01 -4.46
C ILE A 110 1.64 -10.31 -3.73
N PHE A 111 0.74 -10.92 -2.95
CA PHE A 111 1.07 -12.07 -2.09
C PHE A 111 1.67 -13.25 -2.87
N PRO A 112 1.12 -13.67 -4.03
CA PRO A 112 1.72 -14.77 -4.79
C PRO A 112 3.15 -14.47 -5.26
N ALA A 113 3.41 -13.23 -5.69
CA ALA A 113 4.74 -12.80 -6.12
C ALA A 113 5.72 -12.73 -4.93
N MET A 114 5.26 -12.26 -3.76
CA MET A 114 6.05 -12.28 -2.52
C MET A 114 6.47 -13.71 -2.18
N ASP A 115 5.57 -14.69 -2.28
CA ASP A 115 5.88 -16.08 -1.95
C ASP A 115 6.83 -16.72 -2.97
N GLU A 116 6.70 -16.38 -4.25
CA GLU A 116 7.65 -16.77 -5.30
C GLU A 116 9.06 -16.21 -5.01
N TYR A 117 9.16 -14.90 -4.74
CA TYR A 117 10.44 -14.25 -4.49
C TYR A 117 11.05 -14.61 -3.14
N ARG A 118 10.24 -14.95 -2.12
CA ARG A 118 10.72 -15.48 -0.84
C ARG A 118 11.67 -16.66 -1.03
N ASN A 119 11.34 -17.57 -1.94
CA ASN A 119 12.16 -18.74 -2.21
C ASN A 119 13.34 -18.39 -3.14
N LYS A 120 13.08 -17.61 -4.20
CA LYS A 120 14.12 -17.23 -5.17
C LYS A 120 15.25 -16.41 -4.54
N MET A 121 14.92 -15.49 -3.64
CA MET A 121 15.91 -14.58 -3.06
C MET A 121 16.89 -15.27 -2.11
N GLN A 122 16.55 -16.45 -1.56
CA GLN A 122 17.44 -17.21 -0.68
C GLN A 122 18.74 -17.62 -1.38
N LYS A 123 18.73 -17.79 -2.71
CA LYS A 123 19.94 -18.06 -3.50
C LYS A 123 20.98 -16.95 -3.40
N TYR A 124 20.54 -15.69 -3.28
CA TYR A 124 21.42 -14.51 -3.28
C TYR A 124 21.59 -13.90 -1.89
N TYR A 125 20.60 -14.09 -1.03
CA TYR A 125 20.57 -13.62 0.36
C TYR A 125 20.19 -14.79 1.28
N PRO A 126 21.15 -15.68 1.59
CA PRO A 126 20.88 -16.85 2.42
C PRO A 126 20.39 -16.45 3.82
N LEU A 127 19.50 -17.28 4.37
CA LEU A 127 18.92 -17.11 5.70
C LEU A 127 20.05 -17.04 6.75
N GLY A 128 20.12 -15.93 7.50
CA GLY A 128 21.15 -15.71 8.53
C GLY A 128 22.01 -14.47 8.31
N ALA A 129 21.99 -13.86 7.13
CA ALA A 129 22.57 -12.53 6.95
C ALA A 129 21.78 -11.50 7.78
N SER A 130 22.41 -10.89 8.78
CA SER A 130 21.80 -9.86 9.62
C SER A 130 21.49 -8.56 8.85
N PHE A 131 22.08 -8.40 7.65
CA PHE A 131 21.92 -7.24 6.79
C PHE A 131 21.85 -7.64 5.31
N ILE A 132 21.06 -6.89 4.54
CA ILE A 132 21.05 -6.99 3.08
C ILE A 132 22.19 -6.12 2.55
N THR A 133 23.25 -6.75 2.06
CA THR A 133 24.44 -6.11 1.48
C THR A 133 24.39 -6.09 -0.04
N GLN A 134 25.27 -5.33 -0.69
CA GLN A 134 25.42 -5.45 -2.14
C GLN A 134 25.91 -6.86 -2.49
N ILE A 135 25.50 -7.35 -3.67
CA ILE A 135 25.95 -8.65 -4.17
C ILE A 135 27.37 -8.50 -4.71
N GLU A 136 28.34 -9.07 -4.00
CA GLU A 136 29.76 -8.97 -4.36
C GLU A 136 30.07 -9.70 -5.68
N ASN A 137 29.50 -10.89 -5.86
CA ASN A 137 29.65 -11.66 -7.10
C ASN A 137 28.42 -11.50 -8.02
N ALA A 138 28.40 -10.41 -8.78
CA ALA A 138 27.34 -10.12 -9.73
C ALA A 138 27.18 -11.21 -10.82
N ASN A 139 28.17 -12.10 -11.07
CA ASN A 139 27.98 -13.18 -12.04
C ASN A 139 26.88 -14.17 -11.61
N LEU A 140 26.61 -14.30 -10.30
CA LEU A 140 25.57 -15.19 -9.76
C LEU A 140 24.16 -14.84 -10.24
N ILE A 141 23.90 -13.55 -10.50
CA ILE A 141 22.59 -13.10 -10.98
C ILE A 141 22.49 -13.05 -12.50
N LYS A 142 23.64 -13.14 -13.21
CA LYS A 142 23.68 -13.02 -14.67
C LYS A 142 22.87 -14.13 -15.33
N GLU A 143 23.04 -15.36 -14.85
CA GLU A 143 22.37 -16.55 -15.39
C GLU A 143 20.85 -16.53 -15.18
N ASP A 144 20.38 -15.93 -14.09
CA ASP A 144 18.96 -15.97 -13.72
C ASP A 144 18.17 -14.73 -14.19
N PHE A 145 18.85 -13.60 -14.44
CA PHE A 145 18.19 -12.33 -14.72
C PHE A 145 18.60 -11.64 -16.02
N ILE A 146 19.73 -12.01 -16.64
CA ILE A 146 20.22 -11.35 -17.85
C ILE A 146 20.09 -12.30 -19.03
N ASP A 147 18.95 -12.22 -19.72
CA ASP A 147 18.79 -12.83 -21.03
C ASP A 147 19.42 -11.92 -22.11
N ASP A 148 20.21 -12.52 -23.00
CA ASP A 148 20.80 -11.79 -24.13
C ASP A 148 19.73 -11.44 -25.20
N ALA A 149 18.54 -12.06 -25.14
CA ALA A 149 17.37 -11.69 -25.94
C ALA A 149 16.44 -10.76 -25.14
N ALA A 150 16.28 -9.52 -25.59
CA ALA A 150 15.35 -8.55 -24.99
C ALA A 150 13.90 -8.97 -25.28
N SER A 151 13.34 -9.83 -24.43
CA SER A 151 11.93 -10.25 -24.49
C SER A 151 11.09 -9.51 -23.46
N ASP A 152 9.85 -9.20 -23.84
CA ASP A 152 8.83 -8.73 -22.90
C ASP A 152 8.51 -9.85 -21.90
N GLY A 153 8.50 -9.52 -20.61
CA GLY A 153 8.35 -10.50 -19.54
C GLY A 153 9.63 -11.23 -19.12
N SER A 154 10.81 -10.71 -19.50
CA SER A 154 12.10 -11.19 -18.99
C SER A 154 12.16 -11.22 -17.45
N PRO A 155 12.99 -12.09 -16.85
CA PRO A 155 13.11 -12.17 -15.40
C PRO A 155 13.48 -10.84 -14.75
N LEU A 156 14.33 -10.03 -15.41
CA LEU A 156 14.67 -8.68 -14.96
C LEU A 156 13.44 -7.76 -14.92
N GLN A 157 12.61 -7.73 -15.98
CA GLN A 157 11.39 -6.90 -15.99
C GLN A 157 10.36 -7.37 -14.96
N LYS A 158 10.23 -8.67 -14.73
CA LYS A 158 9.37 -9.21 -13.66
C LYS A 158 9.83 -8.74 -12.29
N LEU A 159 11.15 -8.74 -12.05
CA LEU A 159 11.74 -8.23 -10.82
C LEU A 159 11.51 -6.72 -10.64
N GLU A 160 11.64 -5.94 -11.71
CA GLU A 160 11.34 -4.50 -11.69
C GLU A 160 9.86 -4.24 -11.35
N LYS A 161 8.94 -4.98 -11.97
CA LYS A 161 7.50 -4.89 -11.68
C LYS A 161 7.21 -5.25 -10.22
N PHE A 162 7.80 -6.33 -9.71
CA PHE A 162 7.68 -6.72 -8.30
C PHE A 162 8.15 -5.61 -7.37
N TYR A 163 9.37 -5.08 -7.60
CA TYR A 163 9.90 -3.97 -6.80
C TYR A 163 8.99 -2.74 -6.84
N GLN A 164 8.49 -2.36 -8.02
CA GLN A 164 7.60 -1.20 -8.17
C GLN A 164 6.31 -1.37 -7.37
N SER A 165 5.70 -2.56 -7.44
CA SER A 165 4.50 -2.88 -6.65
C SER A 165 4.78 -2.85 -5.15
N ALA A 166 5.85 -3.50 -4.70
CA ALA A 166 6.25 -3.53 -3.28
C ALA A 166 6.55 -2.11 -2.75
N SER A 167 7.31 -1.31 -3.51
CA SER A 167 7.62 0.07 -3.16
C SER A 167 6.37 0.95 -3.09
N GLY A 168 5.40 0.75 -3.99
CA GLY A 168 4.12 1.47 -3.97
C GLY A 168 3.30 1.14 -2.71
N ILE A 169 3.28 -0.13 -2.33
CA ILE A 169 2.61 -0.61 -1.11
C ILE A 169 3.29 -0.03 0.14
N LEU A 170 4.62 -0.11 0.26
CA LEU A 170 5.36 0.45 1.40
C LEU A 170 5.11 1.96 1.56
N GLY A 171 5.14 2.69 0.44
CA GLY A 171 4.85 4.12 0.42
C GLY A 171 3.44 4.47 0.89
N ALA A 172 2.48 3.55 0.75
CA ALA A 172 1.12 3.71 1.26
C ALA A 172 0.95 3.22 2.70
N MET A 173 1.62 2.12 3.09
CA MET A 173 1.50 1.52 4.42
C MET A 173 2.01 2.45 5.52
N LYS A 174 3.19 3.05 5.35
CA LYS A 174 3.82 3.85 6.41
C LYS A 174 2.98 5.06 6.82
N PRO A 175 2.45 5.90 5.92
CA PRO A 175 1.52 6.96 6.28
C PRO A 175 0.22 6.42 6.90
N THR A 176 -0.32 5.30 6.39
CA THR A 176 -1.55 4.70 6.93
C THR A 176 -1.36 4.18 8.35
N TYR A 177 -0.18 3.67 8.69
CA TYR A 177 0.16 3.27 10.06
C TYR A 177 0.03 4.45 11.04
N PHE A 178 0.68 5.58 10.74
CA PHE A 178 0.61 6.78 11.60
C PHE A 178 -0.80 7.35 11.67
N PHE A 179 -1.49 7.39 10.52
CA PHE A 179 -2.88 7.79 10.48
C PHE A 179 -3.78 6.91 11.37
N LEU A 180 -3.55 5.59 11.41
CA LEU A 180 -4.34 4.68 12.22
C LEU A 180 -4.00 4.82 13.72
N LEU A 181 -2.76 5.18 14.07
CA LEU A 181 -2.41 5.59 15.44
C LEU A 181 -3.17 6.85 15.85
N ASP A 182 -3.15 7.90 15.02
CA ASP A 182 -3.89 9.14 15.28
C ASP A 182 -5.38 8.87 15.50
N TYR A 183 -5.97 8.01 14.67
CA TYR A 183 -7.35 7.55 14.84
C TYR A 183 -7.60 6.89 16.21
N TYR A 184 -6.74 5.97 16.64
CA TYR A 184 -6.92 5.32 17.93
C TYR A 184 -6.67 6.27 19.11
N TYR A 185 -5.73 7.21 18.98
CA TYR A 185 -5.53 8.26 19.99
C TYR A 185 -6.75 9.16 20.14
N GLU A 186 -7.32 9.63 19.03
CA GLU A 186 -8.57 10.41 19.06
C GLU A 186 -9.71 9.60 19.69
N LYS A 187 -9.82 8.31 19.35
CA LYS A 187 -10.83 7.44 19.94
C LYS A 187 -10.65 7.32 21.45
N LYS A 188 -9.43 7.09 21.93
CA LYS A 188 -9.09 7.02 23.36
C LYS A 188 -9.45 8.31 24.10
N ILE A 189 -9.14 9.48 23.52
CA ILE A 189 -9.50 10.78 24.11
C ILE A 189 -11.02 10.90 24.30
N ASN A 190 -11.79 10.42 23.32
CA ASN A 190 -13.25 10.52 23.33
C ASN A 190 -13.93 9.46 24.20
N THR A 191 -13.38 8.25 24.31
CA THR A 191 -14.00 7.12 25.04
C THR A 191 -13.39 6.87 26.42
N GLY A 192 -12.20 7.42 26.70
CA GLY A 192 -11.43 7.17 27.92
C GLY A 192 -10.75 5.80 28.00
N ALA A 193 -10.81 4.98 26.94
CA ALA A 193 -10.27 3.61 26.96
C ALA A 193 -9.55 3.23 25.66
N ASP A 194 -8.44 2.50 25.78
CA ASP A 194 -7.73 1.91 24.64
C ASP A 194 -8.51 0.71 24.08
N SER A 195 -8.58 0.61 22.75
CA SER A 195 -9.04 -0.61 22.11
C SER A 195 -7.92 -1.65 22.05
N ARG A 196 -8.28 -2.94 22.00
CA ARG A 196 -7.28 -4.03 21.88
C ARG A 196 -6.43 -3.88 20.63
N GLU A 197 -7.03 -3.39 19.55
CA GLU A 197 -6.36 -3.12 18.28
C GLU A 197 -5.34 -2.00 18.40
N ALA A 198 -5.62 -0.95 19.17
CA ALA A 198 -4.70 0.16 19.41
C ALA A 198 -3.45 -0.34 20.15
N VAL A 199 -3.65 -1.08 21.24
CA VAL A 199 -2.55 -1.67 22.03
C VAL A 199 -1.69 -2.60 21.17
N ALA A 200 -2.32 -3.45 20.35
CA ALA A 200 -1.59 -4.36 19.46
C ALA A 200 -0.82 -3.61 18.36
N LEU A 201 -1.37 -2.52 17.81
CA LEU A 201 -0.73 -1.71 16.79
C LEU A 201 0.52 -0.99 17.32
N GLU A 202 0.39 -0.35 18.49
CA GLU A 202 1.51 0.31 19.17
C GLU A 202 2.61 -0.68 19.56
N ALA A 203 2.24 -1.79 20.21
CA ALA A 203 3.20 -2.81 20.64
C ALA A 203 3.89 -3.52 19.47
N GLY A 204 3.22 -3.62 18.33
CA GLY A 204 3.79 -4.18 17.11
C GLY A 204 4.74 -3.24 16.38
N ALA A 205 4.61 -1.93 16.60
CA ALA A 205 5.24 -0.87 15.83
C ALA A 205 5.00 -1.01 14.30
N LEU A 206 5.63 -0.14 13.51
CA LEU A 206 5.53 -0.20 12.05
C LEU A 206 5.98 -1.56 11.49
N ILE A 207 6.94 -2.23 12.13
CA ILE A 207 7.49 -3.50 11.64
C ILE A 207 6.46 -4.63 11.54
N LYS A 208 5.47 -4.69 12.45
CA LYS A 208 4.43 -5.71 12.44
C LYS A 208 3.15 -5.24 11.75
N PHE A 209 3.14 -4.05 11.16
CA PHE A 209 1.95 -3.51 10.50
C PHE A 209 1.61 -4.31 9.23
N GLY A 210 0.37 -4.78 9.12
CA GLY A 210 -0.13 -5.62 8.03
C GLY A 210 -0.42 -7.06 8.45
N HIS A 211 -0.68 -7.91 7.46
CA HIS A 211 -0.93 -9.34 7.64
C HIS A 211 0.35 -10.11 7.98
N ALA A 212 0.21 -11.19 8.76
CA ALA A 212 1.32 -12.09 9.07
C ALA A 212 1.97 -12.62 7.78
N ASN A 213 3.30 -12.67 7.75
CA ASN A 213 4.13 -13.02 6.58
C ASN A 213 4.12 -12.03 5.42
N TYR A 214 3.36 -10.93 5.52
CA TYR A 214 3.29 -9.83 4.55
C TYR A 214 3.25 -8.49 5.28
N THR A 215 3.99 -8.37 6.39
CA THR A 215 4.09 -7.14 7.17
C THR A 215 4.88 -6.08 6.43
N TYR A 216 4.87 -4.83 6.93
CA TYR A 216 5.74 -3.77 6.42
C TYR A 216 7.20 -4.21 6.38
N ARG A 217 7.68 -4.91 7.42
CA ARG A 217 9.05 -5.44 7.48
C ARG A 217 9.29 -6.48 6.40
N ASP A 218 8.37 -7.43 6.23
CA ASP A 218 8.51 -8.50 5.24
C ASP A 218 8.63 -7.91 3.83
N ILE A 219 7.72 -6.99 3.48
CA ILE A 219 7.72 -6.32 2.17
C ILE A 219 8.99 -5.47 2.00
N ALA A 220 9.42 -4.74 3.03
CA ALA A 220 10.64 -3.93 2.98
C ALA A 220 11.90 -4.77 2.75
N VAL A 221 11.97 -5.95 3.39
CA VAL A 221 13.06 -6.92 3.20
C VAL A 221 13.11 -7.38 1.75
N TYR A 222 11.99 -7.88 1.20
CA TYR A 222 11.97 -8.37 -0.18
C TYR A 222 12.17 -7.26 -1.22
N ALA A 223 11.65 -6.06 -0.97
CA ALA A 223 11.91 -4.89 -1.81
C ALA A 223 13.40 -4.52 -1.82
N CYS A 224 14.08 -4.59 -0.66
CA CYS A 224 15.51 -4.33 -0.55
C CYS A 224 16.35 -5.40 -1.27
N GLN A 225 16.01 -6.68 -1.11
CA GLN A 225 16.67 -7.78 -1.83
C GLN A 225 16.51 -7.63 -3.35
N ALA A 226 15.31 -7.31 -3.81
CA ALA A 226 15.03 -7.04 -5.22
C ALA A 226 15.87 -5.87 -5.74
N LEU A 227 15.99 -4.79 -4.98
CA LEU A 227 16.85 -3.65 -5.32
C LEU A 227 18.32 -4.03 -5.46
N GLY A 228 18.86 -4.85 -4.56
CA GLY A 228 20.26 -5.28 -4.66
C GLY A 228 20.52 -6.17 -5.88
N ILE A 229 19.54 -7.00 -6.29
CA ILE A 229 19.64 -7.78 -7.54
C ILE A 229 19.53 -6.86 -8.76
N LEU A 230 18.61 -5.90 -8.75
CA LEU A 230 18.45 -4.93 -9.84
C LEU A 230 19.73 -4.10 -10.01
N GLU A 231 20.29 -3.59 -8.91
CA GLU A 231 21.55 -2.84 -8.91
C GLU A 231 22.69 -3.66 -9.53
N ALA A 232 22.90 -4.90 -9.06
CA ALA A 232 23.93 -5.78 -9.61
C ALA A 232 23.67 -6.13 -11.08
N ALA A 233 22.41 -6.33 -11.50
CA ALA A 233 22.07 -6.67 -12.89
C ALA A 233 22.41 -5.50 -13.81
N TYR A 234 22.05 -4.29 -13.41
CA TYR A 234 22.36 -3.08 -14.16
C TYR A 234 23.85 -2.72 -14.12
N LEU A 235 24.61 -3.13 -13.10
CA LEU A 235 26.07 -3.04 -13.09
C LEU A 235 26.71 -3.89 -14.18
N ILE A 236 26.22 -5.12 -14.40
CA ILE A 236 26.69 -6.01 -15.48
C ILE A 236 26.31 -5.45 -16.84
N LEU A 237 25.07 -5.01 -17.00
CA LEU A 237 24.58 -4.43 -18.25
C LEU A 237 25.35 -3.16 -18.62
N LYS A 238 25.68 -2.33 -17.63
CA LYS A 238 26.52 -1.13 -17.79
C LYS A 238 27.89 -1.46 -18.41
N LYS A 239 28.46 -2.63 -18.10
CA LYS A 239 29.73 -3.11 -18.70
C LYS A 239 29.56 -3.65 -20.12
N LYS A 240 28.37 -4.13 -20.50
CA LYS A 240 28.11 -4.78 -21.80
C LYS A 240 27.73 -3.80 -22.93
N LYS A 241 27.02 -2.69 -22.67
CA LYS A 241 26.61 -1.65 -23.67
C LYS A 241 25.85 -0.49 -23.01
N SER A 242 26.11 0.75 -23.43
CA SER A 242 25.26 1.93 -23.10
C SER A 242 24.06 2.01 -24.04
N GLN A 243 23.04 1.18 -23.81
CA GLN A 243 21.75 1.34 -24.49
C GLN A 243 20.78 2.14 -23.62
N ARG A 244 19.95 2.98 -24.27
CA ARG A 244 18.82 3.65 -23.64
C ARG A 244 17.66 2.67 -23.54
N ARG A 245 17.01 2.64 -22.38
CA ARG A 245 15.84 1.80 -22.10
C ARG A 245 14.72 2.67 -21.55
N LEU A 246 13.50 2.28 -21.87
CA LEU A 246 12.29 2.88 -21.30
C LEU A 246 12.04 2.22 -19.94
N ILE A 247 12.14 2.98 -18.86
CA ILE A 247 11.92 2.50 -17.49
C ILE A 247 10.89 3.37 -16.80
N ASN A 248 10.04 2.74 -15.99
CA ASN A 248 9.11 3.44 -15.14
C ASN A 248 9.81 3.96 -13.87
N VAL A 249 9.86 5.28 -13.71
CA VAL A 249 10.41 5.96 -12.55
C VAL A 249 9.30 6.77 -11.90
N ASN A 250 8.85 6.31 -10.72
CA ASN A 250 7.81 6.96 -9.92
C ASN A 250 6.50 7.18 -10.71
N GLY A 251 6.07 6.18 -11.47
CA GLY A 251 4.85 6.24 -12.27
C GLY A 251 5.00 6.95 -13.62
N LYS A 252 6.19 7.44 -13.96
CA LYS A 252 6.48 8.10 -15.25
C LYS A 252 7.46 7.27 -16.07
N GLN A 253 7.12 7.01 -17.33
CA GLN A 253 8.06 6.40 -18.27
C GLN A 253 9.18 7.39 -18.60
N LYS A 254 10.42 6.97 -18.39
CA LYS A 254 11.62 7.74 -18.71
C LYS A 254 12.55 6.92 -19.60
N PHE A 255 13.13 7.58 -20.60
CA PHE A 255 14.23 7.02 -21.39
C PHE A 255 15.54 7.28 -20.67
N LEU A 256 16.15 6.24 -20.09
CA LEU A 256 17.40 6.34 -19.35
C LEU A 256 18.46 5.41 -19.95
N THR A 257 19.70 5.84 -19.90
CA THR A 257 20.87 5.01 -20.21
C THR A 257 21.10 3.98 -19.11
N THR A 258 21.74 2.87 -19.45
CA THR A 258 22.06 1.80 -18.48
C THR A 258 22.86 2.30 -17.26
N PRO A 259 23.85 3.22 -17.38
CA PRO A 259 24.48 3.86 -16.22
C PRO A 259 23.54 4.66 -15.33
N GLU A 260 22.60 5.43 -15.90
CA GLU A 260 21.61 6.20 -15.13
C GLU A 260 20.67 5.27 -14.35
N ILE A 261 20.28 4.16 -14.97
CA ILE A 261 19.43 3.14 -14.35
C ILE A 261 20.14 2.47 -13.18
N TYR A 262 21.42 2.11 -13.36
CA TYR A 262 22.26 1.58 -12.30
C TYR A 262 22.32 2.53 -11.10
N ASN A 263 22.65 3.82 -11.33
CA ASN A 263 22.73 4.81 -10.25
C ASN A 263 21.39 4.96 -9.53
N MET A 264 20.27 4.98 -10.26
CA MET A 264 18.93 5.04 -9.67
C MET A 264 18.67 3.84 -8.73
N TYR A 265 18.99 2.61 -9.16
CA TYR A 265 18.77 1.44 -8.31
C TYR A 265 19.74 1.37 -7.13
N LEU A 266 20.98 1.83 -7.30
CA LEU A 266 21.94 1.96 -6.20
C LEU A 266 21.45 2.95 -5.13
N GLU A 267 20.96 4.13 -5.53
CA GLU A 267 20.39 5.11 -4.61
C GLU A 267 19.18 4.54 -3.86
N LYS A 268 18.24 3.90 -4.59
CA LYS A 268 17.07 3.25 -4.01
C LYS A 268 17.47 2.13 -3.03
N PHE A 269 18.46 1.33 -3.38
CA PHE A 269 18.97 0.26 -2.54
C PHE A 269 19.52 0.80 -1.21
N ASN A 270 20.37 1.82 -1.28
CA ASN A 270 20.93 2.47 -0.09
C ASN A 270 19.85 3.13 0.78
N ALA A 271 18.86 3.79 0.17
CA ALA A 271 17.72 4.35 0.89
C ALA A 271 16.91 3.27 1.61
N MET A 272 16.63 2.15 0.95
CA MET A 272 15.87 1.04 1.55
C MET A 272 16.67 0.32 2.66
N LYS A 273 17.99 0.17 2.50
CA LYS A 273 18.86 -0.32 3.59
C LYS A 273 18.79 0.57 4.83
N LYS A 274 18.78 1.90 4.64
CA LYS A 274 18.64 2.86 5.73
C LYS A 274 17.28 2.74 6.42
N GLU A 275 16.20 2.57 5.65
CA GLU A 275 14.85 2.32 6.18
C GLU A 275 14.82 1.01 6.98
N LEU A 276 15.37 -0.10 6.47
CA LEU A 276 15.45 -1.35 7.25
C LEU A 276 16.28 -1.20 8.52
N GLY A 277 17.35 -0.39 8.47
CA GLY A 277 18.16 -0.07 9.65
C GLY A 277 17.42 0.77 10.70
N SER A 278 16.45 1.60 10.30
CA SER A 278 15.63 2.39 11.24
C SER A 278 14.49 1.58 11.85
N LEU A 279 14.00 0.54 11.15
CA LEU A 279 12.97 -0.37 11.65
C LEU A 279 13.44 -1.30 12.77
N ASN A 280 14.75 -1.55 12.88
CA ASN A 280 15.36 -2.39 13.92
C ASN A 280 15.69 -1.62 15.21
N LYS A 281 15.33 -0.33 15.30
CA LYS A 281 15.51 0.53 16.48
C LYS A 281 14.18 0.71 17.19
#